data_AF-A0A5N5WT78-F1
#
_entry.id   AF-A0A5N5WT78-F1
#
_cell.length_a   1.000
_cell.length_b   1.000
_cell.length_c   1.000
_cell.angle_alpha   90.00
_cell.angle_beta   90.00
_cell.angle_gamma   90.00
#
_symmetry.space_group_name_H-M   'P 1'
#
loop_
_entity.id
_entity.type
_entity.pdbx_description
1 polymer ?
#
loop_
_entity_poly.entity_id
_entity_poly.type
_entity_poly.pdbx_seq_one_letter_code
_entity_poly.pdbx_strand_id
1 'polypeptide(L)'
;MESRGASACFRVACLGYDGAIHLTEEMRDLEVAAMLGSIALNAVLGFDFLLAVRFCMGDIQAALNSNTGYPIIEIFRNMTGSTVRSTVMTSMLILTAGLATIPTIVLALLGLVNIGSTTAFNAVLSFVAFALHVSYIVPIGFSLWRRIAAPETLTYGPWRLDCFGAVVNIISLGYLMFTTVFRTVLIFSALYWTIKGRKVYEGPKI
;
A
#
# COMPACT_ATOMS: atom_id res chain seq x y z
N MET A 1 -15.31 2.86 -21.08
CA MET A 1 -13.93 3.08 -20.56
C MET A 1 -13.90 3.53 -19.09
N GLU A 2 -15.05 3.82 -18.47
CA GLU A 2 -15.14 4.27 -17.06
C GLU A 2 -14.90 3.19 -15.99
N SER A 3 -15.17 1.91 -16.30
CA SER A 3 -15.15 0.83 -15.30
C SER A 3 -13.76 0.41 -14.82
N ARG A 4 -12.69 0.85 -15.50
CA ARG A 4 -11.30 0.54 -15.12
C ARG A 4 -10.72 1.50 -14.07
N GLY A 5 -11.25 2.72 -13.98
CA GLY A 5 -10.83 3.72 -12.99
C GLY A 5 -11.28 3.36 -11.57
N ALA A 6 -12.55 2.96 -11.42
CA ALA A 6 -13.11 2.54 -10.12
C ALA A 6 -12.42 1.28 -9.56
N SER A 7 -12.06 0.33 -10.44
CA SER A 7 -11.36 -0.90 -10.04
C SER A 7 -9.91 -0.64 -9.60
N ALA A 8 -9.25 0.37 -10.17
CA ALA A 8 -7.92 0.79 -9.72
C ALA A 8 -7.99 1.51 -8.35
N CYS A 9 -8.98 2.37 -8.14
CA CYS A 9 -9.18 3.07 -6.88
C CYS A 9 -9.57 2.11 -5.73
N PHE A 10 -10.43 1.12 -6.01
CA PHE A 10 -10.77 0.06 -5.06
C PHE A 10 -9.58 -0.83 -4.71
N ARG A 11 -8.73 -1.17 -5.69
CA ARG A 11 -7.47 -1.90 -5.44
C ARG A 11 -6.52 -1.09 -4.54
N VAL A 12 -6.41 0.22 -4.73
CA VAL A 12 -5.55 1.07 -3.89
C VAL A 12 -6.06 1.16 -2.44
N ALA A 13 -7.37 1.18 -2.22
CA ALA A 13 -7.95 1.16 -0.87
C ALA A 13 -7.69 -0.17 -0.13
N CYS A 14 -7.59 -1.29 -0.85
CA CYS A 14 -7.39 -2.61 -0.25
C CYS A 14 -5.92 -3.02 -0.11
N LEU A 15 -4.97 -2.31 -0.76
CA LEU A 15 -3.53 -2.62 -0.66
C LEU A 15 -2.97 -2.43 0.75
N GLY A 16 -3.56 -1.55 1.56
CA GLY A 16 -3.10 -1.31 2.94
C GLY A 16 -3.46 -2.43 3.93
N TYR A 17 -4.38 -3.32 3.56
CA TYR A 17 -4.88 -4.37 4.45
C TYR A 17 -4.02 -5.65 4.42
N ASP A 18 -3.29 -5.88 3.31
CA ASP A 18 -2.49 -7.09 3.07
C ASP A 18 -1.39 -7.30 4.14
N GLY A 19 -0.69 -6.23 4.53
CA GLY A 19 0.28 -6.29 5.62
C GLY A 19 -0.34 -6.64 6.97
N ALA A 20 -1.57 -6.18 7.24
CA ALA A 20 -2.30 -6.52 8.46
C ALA A 20 -2.74 -7.99 8.46
N ILE A 21 -3.11 -8.57 7.32
CA ILE A 21 -3.45 -10.00 7.21
C ILE A 21 -2.25 -10.86 7.64
N HIS A 22 -1.07 -10.60 7.10
CA HIS A 22 0.14 -11.37 7.42
C HIS A 22 0.59 -11.21 8.88
N LEU A 23 0.35 -10.05 9.48
CA LEU A 23 0.63 -9.80 10.90
C LEU A 23 -0.44 -10.41 11.81
N THR A 24 -1.70 -10.43 11.37
CA THR A 24 -2.82 -10.94 12.18
C THR A 24 -2.88 -12.45 12.21
N GLU A 25 -2.47 -13.15 11.15
CA GLU A 25 -2.34 -14.63 11.08
C GLU A 25 -1.45 -15.22 12.21
N GLU A 26 -0.69 -14.37 12.90
CA GLU A 26 0.26 -14.73 13.96
C GLU A 26 -0.18 -14.26 15.37
N MET A 27 -1.23 -13.42 15.50
CA MET A 27 -1.66 -12.81 16.77
C MET A 27 -2.89 -13.51 17.40
N ARG A 28 -2.87 -13.72 18.73
CA ARG A 28 -3.96 -14.40 19.48
C ARG A 28 -5.27 -13.60 19.55
N ASP A 29 -6.40 -14.31 19.41
CA ASP A 29 -7.80 -13.89 19.62
C ASP A 29 -8.33 -12.69 18.82
N LEU A 30 -7.44 -11.99 18.12
CA LEU A 30 -7.75 -10.73 17.45
C LEU A 30 -7.64 -10.83 15.93
N GLU A 31 -7.56 -11.99 15.30
CA GLU A 31 -7.49 -12.07 13.82
C GLU A 31 -8.70 -11.40 13.15
N VAL A 32 -9.89 -11.94 13.41
CA VAL A 32 -11.14 -11.38 12.90
C VAL A 32 -11.41 -10.02 13.56
N ALA A 33 -11.07 -9.85 14.84
CA ALA A 33 -11.35 -8.62 15.57
C ALA A 33 -10.39 -7.46 15.23
N ALA A 34 -9.18 -7.70 14.75
CA ALA A 34 -8.22 -6.69 14.27
C ALA A 34 -8.38 -6.45 12.78
N MET A 35 -8.75 -7.48 12.01
CA MET A 35 -9.22 -7.34 10.64
C MET A 35 -10.48 -6.48 10.58
N LEU A 36 -11.57 -6.97 11.19
CA LEU A 36 -12.81 -6.22 11.29
C LEU A 36 -12.64 -4.98 12.16
N GLY A 37 -11.73 -4.97 13.13
CA GLY A 37 -11.43 -3.81 13.96
C GLY A 37 -10.75 -2.69 13.19
N SER A 38 -9.77 -2.98 12.34
CA SER A 38 -9.13 -1.97 11.49
C SER A 38 -10.10 -1.45 10.41
N ILE A 39 -10.92 -2.33 9.83
CA ILE A 39 -11.99 -1.94 8.90
C ILE A 39 -13.05 -1.09 9.60
N ALA A 40 -13.52 -1.52 10.78
CA ALA A 40 -14.53 -0.82 11.57
C ALA A 40 -13.99 0.50 12.11
N LEU A 41 -12.73 0.58 12.54
CA LEU A 41 -12.11 1.81 13.02
C LEU A 41 -11.95 2.81 11.87
N ASN A 42 -11.51 2.36 10.68
CA ASN A 42 -11.48 3.20 9.49
C ASN A 42 -12.90 3.65 9.06
N ALA A 43 -13.90 2.77 9.17
CA ALA A 43 -15.28 3.08 8.84
C ALA A 43 -15.92 4.05 9.84
N VAL A 44 -15.69 3.86 11.15
CA VAL A 44 -16.17 4.74 12.23
C VAL A 44 -15.48 6.09 12.13
N LEU A 45 -14.15 6.16 11.99
CA LEU A 45 -13.46 7.44 11.79
C LEU A 45 -13.92 8.17 10.53
N GLY A 46 -14.16 7.45 9.43
CA GLY A 46 -14.73 8.01 8.20
C GLY A 46 -16.17 8.49 8.38
N PHE A 47 -17.00 7.72 9.07
CA PHE A 47 -18.39 8.06 9.36
C PHE A 47 -18.50 9.25 10.33
N ASP A 48 -17.68 9.30 11.37
CA ASP A 48 -17.59 10.40 12.33
C ASP A 48 -17.14 11.69 11.63
N PHE A 49 -16.16 11.59 10.71
CA PHE A 49 -15.76 12.73 9.88
C PHE A 49 -16.92 13.22 9.00
N LEU A 50 -17.67 12.31 8.36
CA LEU A 50 -18.82 12.68 7.54
C LEU A 50 -19.97 13.28 8.36
N LEU A 51 -20.22 12.78 9.57
CA LEU A 51 -21.20 13.35 10.50
C LEU A 51 -20.78 14.74 10.96
N ALA A 52 -19.51 14.92 11.35
CA ALA A 52 -18.97 16.22 11.74
C ALA A 52 -19.12 17.24 10.61
N VAL A 53 -18.76 16.88 9.38
CA VAL A 53 -18.97 17.75 8.22
C VAL A 53 -20.47 17.98 7.95
N ARG A 54 -21.33 16.97 8.10
CA ARG A 54 -22.78 17.10 7.81
C ARG A 54 -23.48 18.07 8.76
N PHE A 55 -23.13 18.06 10.05
CA PHE A 55 -23.75 18.93 11.05
C PHE A 55 -23.08 20.31 11.15
N CYS A 56 -21.80 20.42 10.79
CA CYS A 56 -21.04 21.66 10.98
C CYS A 56 -20.76 22.46 9.70
N MET A 57 -21.15 21.97 8.51
CA MET A 57 -20.94 22.66 7.24
C MET A 57 -21.72 23.99 7.12
N GLY A 58 -22.83 24.15 7.84
CA GLY A 58 -23.64 25.37 7.79
C GLY A 58 -24.28 25.58 6.41
N ASP A 59 -24.32 26.83 5.93
CA ASP A 59 -24.86 27.18 4.62
C ASP A 59 -23.89 26.79 3.48
N ILE A 60 -24.30 25.82 2.67
CA ILE A 60 -23.56 25.33 1.50
C ILE A 60 -23.33 26.44 0.48
N GLN A 61 -24.27 27.38 0.33
CA GLN A 61 -24.15 28.48 -0.65
C GLN A 61 -23.06 29.47 -0.23
N ALA A 62 -22.89 29.71 1.07
CA ALA A 62 -21.79 30.51 1.58
C ALA A 62 -20.44 29.80 1.43
N ALA A 63 -20.39 28.48 1.63
CA ALA A 63 -19.16 27.69 1.46
C ALA A 63 -18.71 27.57 -0.01
N LEU A 64 -19.66 27.48 -0.95
CA LEU A 64 -19.38 27.43 -2.40
C LEU A 64 -18.95 28.79 -2.97
N ASN A 65 -19.46 29.89 -2.42
CA ASN A 65 -19.11 31.26 -2.81
C ASN A 65 -17.97 31.86 -1.96
N SER A 66 -17.32 31.06 -1.09
CA SER A 66 -16.22 31.53 -0.25
C SER A 66 -15.00 31.91 -1.08
N ASN A 67 -14.36 33.04 -0.72
CA ASN A 67 -13.10 33.51 -1.33
C ASN A 67 -11.93 32.52 -1.20
N THR A 68 -12.07 31.45 -0.41
CA THR A 68 -11.03 30.43 -0.24
C THR A 68 -10.97 29.42 -1.41
N GLY A 69 -12.01 29.34 -2.25
CA GLY A 69 -12.06 28.46 -3.43
C GLY A 69 -12.15 26.96 -3.14
N TYR A 70 -12.01 26.55 -1.87
CA TYR A 70 -12.09 25.17 -1.40
C TYR A 70 -13.11 25.08 -0.25
N PRO A 71 -14.30 24.50 -0.47
CA PRO A 71 -15.38 24.47 0.53
C PRO A 71 -14.95 23.85 1.87
N ILE A 72 -14.02 22.91 1.86
CA ILE A 72 -13.52 22.23 3.08
C ILE A 72 -12.85 23.21 4.06
N ILE A 73 -12.19 24.26 3.56
CA ILE A 73 -11.48 25.26 4.38
C ILE A 73 -12.50 26.13 5.11
N GLU A 74 -13.56 26.55 4.42
CA GLU A 74 -14.65 27.31 5.01
C GLU A 74 -15.43 26.47 6.02
N ILE A 75 -15.63 25.18 5.75
CA ILE A 75 -16.25 24.24 6.68
C ILE A 75 -15.42 24.11 7.97
N PHE A 76 -14.10 23.97 7.88
CA PHE A 76 -13.23 24.02 9.07
C PHE A 76 -13.26 25.38 9.77
N ARG A 77 -13.41 26.47 9.03
CA ARG A 77 -13.52 27.81 9.61
C ARG A 77 -14.83 28.00 10.38
N ASN A 78 -15.94 27.53 9.83
CA ASN A 78 -17.26 27.55 10.46
C ASN A 78 -17.32 26.65 11.71
N MET A 79 -16.60 25.52 11.70
CA MET A 79 -16.48 24.63 12.86
C MET A 79 -15.69 25.25 14.02
N THR A 80 -14.59 25.94 13.73
CA THR A 80 -13.61 26.31 14.77
C THR A 80 -13.68 27.76 15.20
N GLY A 81 -14.35 28.63 14.43
CA GLY A 81 -14.49 30.07 14.69
C GLY A 81 -13.17 30.86 14.66
N SER A 82 -12.05 30.19 14.44
CA SER A 82 -10.70 30.75 14.50
C SER A 82 -9.91 30.34 13.27
N THR A 83 -9.35 31.33 12.57
CA THR A 83 -8.56 31.15 11.36
C THR A 83 -7.31 30.30 11.59
N VAL A 84 -6.70 30.37 12.78
CA VAL A 84 -5.49 29.61 13.13
C VAL A 84 -5.78 28.11 13.18
N ARG A 85 -6.85 27.71 13.87
CA ARG A 85 -7.19 26.29 14.08
C ARG A 85 -7.60 25.61 12.77
N SER A 86 -8.37 26.30 11.93
CA SER A 86 -8.78 25.79 10.62
C SER A 86 -7.61 25.65 9.65
N THR A 87 -6.62 26.55 9.72
CA THR A 87 -5.40 26.46 8.90
C THR A 87 -4.55 25.26 9.32
N VAL A 88 -4.42 25.00 10.62
CA VAL A 88 -3.69 23.82 11.13
C VAL A 88 -4.35 22.52 10.64
N MET A 89 -5.67 22.38 10.81
CA MET A 89 -6.40 21.18 10.37
C MET A 89 -6.31 20.97 8.85
N THR A 90 -6.48 22.04 8.07
CA THR A 90 -6.38 21.98 6.61
C THR A 90 -4.95 21.63 6.18
N SER A 91 -3.93 22.18 6.83
CA SER A 91 -2.53 21.89 6.50
C SER A 91 -2.18 20.42 6.73
N MET A 92 -2.68 19.79 7.81
CA MET A 92 -2.49 18.37 8.08
C MET A 92 -3.13 17.48 7.01
N LEU A 93 -4.32 17.84 6.54
CA LEU A 93 -5.01 17.14 5.45
C LEU A 93 -4.27 17.30 4.12
N ILE A 94 -3.79 18.51 3.81
CA ILE A 94 -3.01 18.78 2.59
C ILE A 94 -1.69 18.00 2.62
N LEU A 95 -1.01 17.94 3.76
CA LEU A 95 0.24 17.16 3.90
C LEU A 95 -0.01 15.67 3.67
N THR A 96 -1.05 15.10 4.29
CA THR A 96 -1.38 13.68 4.16
C THR A 96 -1.82 13.34 2.72
N ALA A 97 -2.69 14.16 2.14
CA ALA A 97 -3.15 14.00 0.76
C ALA A 97 -1.99 14.19 -0.24
N GLY A 98 -1.13 15.19 -0.01
CA GLY A 98 0.05 15.46 -0.83
C GLY A 98 0.98 14.25 -0.86
N LEU A 99 1.35 13.71 0.30
CA LEU A 99 2.20 12.51 0.37
C LEU A 99 1.55 11.29 -0.29
N ALA A 100 0.24 11.11 -0.15
CA ALA A 100 -0.49 10.01 -0.79
C ALA A 100 -0.56 10.13 -2.33
N THR A 101 -0.59 11.35 -2.87
CA THR A 101 -0.65 11.55 -4.33
C THR A 101 0.67 11.25 -5.05
N ILE A 102 1.82 11.43 -4.39
CA ILE A 102 3.16 11.17 -4.97
C ILE A 102 3.24 9.78 -5.63
N PRO A 103 2.99 8.66 -4.93
CA PRO A 103 3.06 7.33 -5.56
C PRO A 103 2.04 7.14 -6.68
N THR A 104 0.85 7.75 -6.58
CA THR A 104 -0.17 7.64 -7.63
C THR A 104 0.23 8.38 -8.91
N ILE A 105 0.86 9.55 -8.78
CA ILE A 105 1.37 10.34 -9.91
C ILE A 105 2.54 9.60 -10.57
N VAL A 106 3.46 9.05 -9.77
CA VAL A 106 4.58 8.25 -10.29
C VAL A 106 4.06 7.03 -11.06
N LEU A 107 3.06 6.31 -10.54
CA LEU A 107 2.45 5.18 -11.23
C LEU A 107 1.73 5.58 -12.52
N ALA A 108 1.03 6.72 -12.53
CA ALA A 108 0.37 7.24 -13.72
C ALA A 108 1.39 7.62 -14.82
N LEU A 109 2.50 8.26 -14.43
CA LEU A 109 3.60 8.60 -15.34
C LEU A 109 4.30 7.36 -15.87
N LEU A 110 4.49 6.33 -15.04
CA LEU A 110 4.99 5.03 -15.50
C LEU A 110 4.06 4.37 -16.50
N GLY A 111 2.75 4.54 -16.37
CA GLY A 111 1.77 4.07 -17.34
C GLY A 111 1.96 4.63 -18.76
N LEU A 112 2.46 5.86 -18.90
CA LEU A 112 2.76 6.46 -20.21
C LEU A 112 3.93 5.77 -20.93
N VAL A 113 4.87 5.17 -20.19
CA VAL A 113 5.98 4.39 -20.76
C VAL A 113 5.47 3.20 -21.56
N ASN A 114 4.29 2.66 -21.19
CA ASN A 114 3.67 1.56 -21.90
C ASN A 114 3.27 1.89 -23.35
N ILE A 115 3.09 3.18 -23.70
CA ILE A 115 2.77 3.61 -25.08
C ILE A 115 4.01 3.48 -25.99
N GLY A 116 5.21 3.74 -25.45
CA GLY A 116 6.46 3.68 -26.20
C GLY A 116 7.13 2.30 -26.19
N SER A 117 7.08 1.59 -25.05
CA SER A 117 7.67 0.25 -24.94
C SER A 117 7.06 -0.54 -23.79
N THR A 118 6.36 -1.61 -24.13
CA THR A 118 5.83 -2.58 -23.15
C THR A 118 6.95 -3.27 -22.37
N THR A 119 8.12 -3.49 -22.99
CA THR A 119 9.30 -4.09 -22.35
C THR A 119 9.88 -3.18 -21.25
N ALA A 120 10.00 -1.88 -21.52
CA ALA A 120 10.50 -0.92 -20.53
C ALA A 120 9.53 -0.80 -19.33
N PHE A 121 8.23 -0.75 -19.60
CA PHE A 121 7.20 -0.71 -18.56
C PHE A 121 7.23 -1.98 -17.68
N ASN A 122 7.30 -3.16 -18.29
CA ASN A 122 7.38 -4.44 -17.57
C ASN A 122 8.66 -4.58 -16.72
N ALA A 123 9.77 -4.00 -17.16
CA ALA A 123 11.00 -3.96 -16.37
C ALA A 123 10.84 -3.14 -15.09
N VAL A 124 10.19 -1.96 -15.18
CA VAL A 124 9.92 -1.13 -14.00
C VAL A 124 8.92 -1.78 -13.05
N LEU A 125 7.81 -2.33 -13.56
CA LEU A 125 6.85 -3.06 -12.72
C LEU A 125 7.48 -4.25 -12.00
N SER A 126 8.42 -4.95 -12.64
CA SER A 126 9.16 -6.05 -12.02
C SER A 126 10.06 -5.59 -10.87
N PHE A 127 10.61 -4.37 -10.97
CA PHE A 127 11.40 -3.75 -9.90
C PHE A 127 10.53 -3.32 -8.71
N VAL A 128 9.37 -2.71 -8.98
CA VAL A 128 8.40 -2.34 -7.92
C VAL A 128 7.90 -3.58 -7.18
N ALA A 129 7.58 -4.65 -7.92
CA ALA A 129 7.19 -5.92 -7.33
C ALA A 129 8.32 -6.50 -6.45
N PHE A 130 9.58 -6.44 -6.91
CA PHE A 130 10.73 -6.87 -6.12
C PHE A 130 10.85 -6.11 -4.80
N ALA A 131 10.76 -4.77 -4.83
CA ALA A 131 10.84 -3.94 -3.62
C ALA A 131 9.75 -4.29 -2.60
N LEU A 132 8.53 -4.58 -3.08
CA LEU A 132 7.43 -5.04 -2.24
C LEU A 132 7.76 -6.41 -1.60
N HIS A 133 8.28 -7.38 -2.35
CA HIS A 133 8.62 -8.70 -1.79
C HIS A 133 9.76 -8.63 -0.75
N VAL A 134 10.75 -7.75 -0.94
CA VAL A 134 11.83 -7.54 0.04
C VAL A 134 11.27 -6.98 1.35
N SER A 135 10.31 -6.05 1.27
CA SER A 135 9.64 -5.49 2.45
C SER A 135 8.90 -6.56 3.26
N TYR A 136 8.30 -7.56 2.59
CA TYR A 136 7.54 -8.64 3.23
C TYR A 136 8.43 -9.70 3.89
N ILE A 137 9.70 -9.84 3.50
CA ILE A 137 10.65 -10.73 4.17
C ILE A 137 10.92 -10.27 5.61
N VAL A 138 10.89 -8.96 5.87
CA VAL A 138 11.19 -8.37 7.19
C VAL A 138 10.19 -8.81 8.27
N PRO A 139 8.86 -8.60 8.13
CA PRO A 139 7.91 -9.02 9.16
C PRO A 139 7.83 -10.55 9.31
N ILE A 140 7.92 -11.31 8.22
CA ILE A 140 7.86 -12.79 8.27
C ILE A 140 9.14 -13.35 8.92
N GLY A 141 10.30 -12.79 8.61
CA GLY A 141 11.58 -13.14 9.25
C GLY A 141 11.60 -12.79 10.74
N PHE A 142 11.09 -11.62 11.11
CA PHE A 142 10.99 -11.21 12.51
C PHE A 142 10.00 -12.09 13.30
N SER A 143 8.88 -12.49 12.68
CA SER A 143 7.94 -13.47 13.25
C SER A 143 8.61 -14.81 13.53
N LEU A 144 9.34 -15.37 12.56
CA LEU A 144 10.07 -16.63 12.74
C LEU A 144 11.20 -16.54 13.77
N TRP A 145 11.97 -15.44 13.76
CA TRP A 145 13.01 -15.22 14.76
C TRP A 145 12.42 -15.17 16.17
N ARG A 146 11.30 -14.48 16.35
CA ARG A 146 10.60 -14.40 17.64
C ARG A 146 10.05 -15.75 18.10
N ARG A 147 9.55 -16.58 17.17
CA ARG A 147 9.12 -17.97 17.46
C ARG A 147 10.25 -18.86 17.98
N ILE A 148 11.49 -18.64 17.55
CA ILE A 148 12.67 -19.46 17.96
C ILE A 148 13.35 -18.88 19.21
N ALA A 149 13.49 -17.56 19.30
CA ALA A 149 14.29 -16.89 20.33
C ALA A 149 13.54 -16.67 21.67
N ALA A 150 12.21 -16.52 21.64
CA ALA A 150 11.43 -16.24 22.85
C ALA A 150 10.00 -16.80 22.77
N PRO A 151 9.82 -18.15 22.77
CA PRO A 151 8.52 -18.79 22.66
C PRO A 151 7.56 -18.46 23.81
N GLU A 152 8.07 -18.10 25.00
CA GLU A 152 7.24 -17.81 26.18
C GLU A 152 6.52 -16.46 26.15
N THR A 153 6.91 -15.56 25.25
CA THR A 153 6.22 -14.26 25.07
C THR A 153 5.08 -14.32 24.06
N LEU A 154 4.90 -15.48 23.39
CA LEU A 154 3.88 -15.69 22.37
C LEU A 154 2.64 -16.32 23.01
N THR A 155 1.67 -15.47 23.30
CA THR A 155 0.31 -15.92 23.56
C THR A 155 -0.35 -16.23 22.20
N TYR A 156 -0.65 -17.51 21.90
CA TYR A 156 -1.24 -18.10 20.66
C TYR A 156 -2.77 -18.18 20.49
N GLY A 157 -3.33 -17.71 19.36
CA GLY A 157 -4.77 -17.67 19.03
C GLY A 157 -5.59 -18.96 19.17
N PRO A 158 -6.93 -18.87 19.08
CA PRO A 158 -7.84 -20.02 19.15
C PRO A 158 -7.59 -21.03 18.01
N TRP A 159 -7.03 -20.59 16.88
CA TRP A 159 -6.45 -21.46 15.85
C TRP A 159 -4.94 -21.58 16.06
N ARG A 160 -4.47 -22.72 16.58
CA ARG A 160 -3.05 -23.01 16.77
C ARG A 160 -2.52 -23.83 15.60
N LEU A 161 -1.89 -23.17 14.62
CA LEU A 161 -0.97 -23.84 13.70
C LEU A 161 0.41 -23.93 14.39
N ASP A 162 0.51 -24.76 15.44
CA ASP A 162 1.71 -24.92 16.28
C ASP A 162 2.96 -25.16 15.41
N CYS A 163 3.07 -26.37 14.83
CA CYS A 163 4.17 -26.72 13.92
C CYS A 163 3.87 -26.25 12.49
N PHE A 164 2.60 -26.34 12.07
CA PHE A 164 2.18 -25.96 10.71
C PHE A 164 2.41 -24.48 10.41
N GLY A 165 2.27 -23.56 11.37
CA GLY A 165 2.46 -22.12 11.15
C GLY A 165 3.94 -21.78 10.99
N ALA A 166 4.82 -22.46 11.74
CA ALA A 166 6.26 -22.35 11.54
C ALA A 166 6.67 -22.92 10.18
N VAL A 167 6.10 -24.06 9.77
CA VAL A 167 6.32 -24.65 8.45
C VAL A 167 5.83 -23.73 7.33
N VAL A 168 4.64 -23.14 7.44
CA VAL A 168 4.09 -22.19 6.47
C VAL A 168 4.96 -20.93 6.37
N ASN A 169 5.42 -20.37 7.49
CA ASN A 169 6.31 -19.21 7.46
C ASN A 169 7.69 -19.54 6.85
N ILE A 170 8.22 -20.75 7.09
CA ILE A 170 9.48 -21.22 6.49
C ILE A 170 9.30 -21.45 4.98
N ILE A 171 8.20 -22.09 4.55
CA ILE A 171 7.85 -22.28 3.14
C ILE A 171 7.65 -20.92 2.47
N SER A 172 6.99 -19.98 3.14
CA SER A 172 6.74 -18.63 2.63
C SER A 172 8.03 -17.83 2.50
N LEU A 173 8.95 -17.89 3.48
CA LEU A 173 10.29 -17.30 3.35
C LEU A 173 11.10 -17.97 2.23
N GLY A 174 11.04 -19.29 2.13
CA GLY A 174 11.72 -20.04 1.07
C GLY A 174 11.20 -19.65 -0.31
N TYR A 175 9.89 -19.50 -0.46
CA TYR A 175 9.23 -19.05 -1.67
C TYR A 175 9.53 -17.56 -1.98
N LEU A 176 9.50 -16.68 -0.98
CA LEU A 176 9.84 -15.26 -1.12
C LEU A 176 11.33 -15.07 -1.48
N MET A 177 12.24 -15.84 -0.87
CA MET A 177 13.65 -15.88 -1.27
C MET A 177 13.82 -16.42 -2.68
N PHE A 178 13.18 -17.54 -3.01
CA PHE A 178 13.26 -18.13 -4.33
C PHE A 178 12.76 -17.17 -5.42
N THR A 179 11.61 -16.53 -5.20
CA THR A 179 11.02 -15.58 -6.16
C THR A 179 11.84 -14.30 -6.29
N THR A 180 12.42 -13.78 -5.21
CA THR A 180 13.31 -12.61 -5.25
C THR A 180 14.64 -12.92 -5.94
N VAL A 181 15.25 -14.09 -5.68
CA VAL A 181 16.48 -14.54 -6.34
C VAL A 181 16.24 -14.80 -7.83
N PHE A 182 15.19 -15.55 -8.18
CA PHE A 182 14.89 -15.85 -9.58
C PHE A 182 14.57 -14.58 -10.38
N ARG A 183 13.80 -13.66 -9.79
CA ARG A 183 13.45 -12.39 -10.43
C ARG A 183 14.68 -11.48 -10.60
N THR A 184 15.58 -11.41 -9.63
CA THR A 184 16.83 -10.63 -9.75
C THR A 184 17.76 -11.23 -10.79
N VAL A 185 17.93 -12.55 -10.84
CA VAL A 185 18.71 -13.25 -11.87
C VAL A 185 18.16 -12.97 -13.28
N LEU A 186 16.84 -12.99 -13.46
CA LEU A 186 16.22 -12.66 -14.74
C LEU A 186 16.45 -11.19 -15.13
N ILE A 187 16.42 -10.27 -14.17
CA ILE A 187 16.71 -8.85 -14.40
C ILE A 187 18.19 -8.66 -14.79
N PHE A 188 19.13 -9.26 -14.06
CA PHE A 188 20.56 -9.19 -14.39
C PHE A 188 20.87 -9.86 -15.73
N SER A 189 20.20 -10.96 -16.07
CA SER A 189 20.32 -11.64 -17.37
C SER A 189 19.78 -10.77 -18.51
N ALA A 190 18.64 -10.11 -18.32
CA ALA A 190 18.08 -9.17 -19.30
C ALA A 190 18.99 -7.93 -19.48
N LEU A 191 19.56 -7.41 -18.40
CA LEU A 191 20.54 -6.32 -18.44
C LEU A 191 21.82 -6.75 -19.15
N TYR A 192 22.35 -7.93 -18.84
CA TYR A 192 23.52 -8.48 -19.52
C TYR A 192 23.28 -8.68 -21.02
N TRP A 193 22.12 -9.20 -21.40
CA TRP A 193 21.73 -9.39 -22.79
C TRP A 193 21.57 -8.06 -23.55
N THR A 194 20.97 -7.04 -22.92
CA THR A 194 20.82 -5.71 -23.56
C THR A 194 22.14 -4.95 -23.70
N ILE A 195 23.09 -5.13 -22.78
CA ILE A 195 24.40 -4.46 -22.81
C ILE A 195 25.39 -5.19 -23.74
N LYS A 196 25.47 -6.51 -23.65
CA LYS A 196 26.51 -7.32 -24.32
C LYS A 196 25.95 -8.25 -25.39
N GLY A 197 24.75 -8.81 -25.17
CA GLY A 197 24.10 -9.73 -26.11
C GLY A 197 23.86 -9.12 -27.50
N ARG A 198 23.46 -7.85 -27.58
CA ARG A 198 23.27 -7.15 -28.87
C ARG A 198 24.53 -7.00 -29.72
N LYS A 199 25.73 -7.07 -29.12
CA LYS A 199 27.01 -6.88 -29.84
C LYS A 199 27.69 -8.20 -30.23
N VAL A 200 27.28 -9.32 -29.65
CA VAL A 200 27.94 -10.63 -29.78
C VAL A 200 27.05 -11.63 -30.54
N TYR A 201 25.79 -11.28 -30.81
CA TYR A 201 24.86 -12.15 -31.53
C TYR A 201 25.13 -12.11 -33.04
N GLU A 202 25.95 -13.05 -33.53
CA GLU A 202 25.91 -13.44 -34.94
C GLU A 202 24.61 -14.24 -35.15
N GLY A 203 23.71 -13.72 -35.98
CA GLY A 203 22.44 -14.39 -36.29
C GLY A 203 22.64 -15.82 -36.82
N PRO A 204 21.57 -16.63 -36.93
CA PRO A 204 21.69 -17.97 -37.49
C PRO A 204 22.38 -17.89 -38.85
N LYS A 205 23.50 -18.61 -38.98
CA LYS A 205 24.25 -18.73 -40.23
C LYS A 205 23.38 -19.60 -41.15
N ILE A 206 22.57 -18.92 -41.97
CA ILE A 206 21.83 -19.53 -43.08
C ILE A 206 22.79 -20.06 -44.13
#